data_AF-A0A920GFM5-F1
#
_entry.id   AF-A0A920GFM5-F1
#
_cell.length_a   1.000
_cell.length_b   1.000
_cell.length_c   1.000
_cell.angle_alpha   90.00
_cell.angle_beta   90.00
_cell.angle_gamma   90.00
#
_symmetry.space_group_name_H-M   'P 1'
#
loop_
_entity.id
_entity.type
_entity.pdbx_description
1 polymer ?
#
loop_
_entity_poly.entity_id
_entity_poly.type
_entity_poly.pdbx_seq_one_letter_code
_entity_poly.pdbx_strand_id
1 'polypeptide(L)'
;MMLKYQEFKIYEETINRLAQGLIKISENKKNYISLKFISNDFLLKLIKQVSTFEYRKAKPVVGNSVSQDFEVCFPAPKIGCIEILSNAIENLFIKSTKLIKNPPIQKVQFNDIAIQKYLPYSSGIYLHIRTIKNIYL
;
A
#
# COMPACT_ATOMS: atom_id res chain seq x y z
N MET A 1 -27.94 7.41 -7.29
CA MET A 1 -26.87 8.23 -7.90
C MET A 1 -25.60 7.40 -7.92
N MET A 2 -25.33 6.66 -9.01
CA MET A 2 -24.11 5.86 -9.16
C MET A 2 -22.96 6.76 -9.57
N LEU A 3 -21.98 6.95 -8.68
CA LEU A 3 -20.68 7.48 -9.09
C LEU A 3 -20.02 6.43 -9.99
N LYS A 4 -20.02 6.68 -11.31
CA LYS A 4 -19.16 5.97 -12.26
C LYS A 4 -17.72 6.30 -11.87
N TYR A 5 -17.12 5.49 -11.00
CA TYR A 5 -15.70 5.56 -10.72
C TYR A 5 -14.98 5.23 -12.03
N GLN A 6 -14.34 6.24 -12.65
CA GLN A 6 -13.38 6.01 -13.72
C GLN A 6 -12.38 4.98 -13.20
N GLU A 7 -12.37 3.81 -13.83
CA GLU A 7 -11.53 2.67 -13.49
C GLU A 7 -10.08 3.13 -13.42
N PHE A 8 -9.44 2.90 -12.27
CA PHE A 8 -8.00 3.03 -12.15
C PHE A 8 -7.35 2.08 -13.17
N LYS A 9 -6.79 2.65 -14.25
CA LYS A 9 -6.31 1.85 -15.37
C LYS A 9 -5.02 1.14 -14.99
N ILE A 10 -5.07 -0.19 -14.98
CA ILE A 10 -3.90 -1.05 -14.82
C ILE A 10 -3.38 -1.39 -16.22
N TYR A 11 -2.17 -0.96 -16.53
CA TYR A 11 -1.53 -1.22 -17.83
C TYR A 11 -0.82 -2.57 -17.83
N GLU A 12 -0.80 -3.25 -18.98
CA GLU A 12 -0.08 -4.53 -19.18
C GLU A 12 1.41 -4.41 -18.82
N GLU A 13 2.04 -3.27 -19.14
CA GLU A 13 3.43 -3.03 -18.76
C GLU A 13 3.62 -3.10 -17.23
N THR A 14 2.68 -2.54 -16.45
CA THR A 14 2.73 -2.57 -14.99
C THR A 14 2.55 -3.99 -14.45
N ILE A 15 1.65 -4.77 -15.05
CA ILE A 15 1.40 -6.17 -14.70
C ILE A 15 2.67 -7.00 -14.91
N ASN A 16 3.29 -6.86 -16.09
CA ASN A 16 4.52 -7.57 -16.45
C ASN A 16 5.70 -7.15 -15.55
N ARG A 17 5.83 -5.85 -15.25
CA ARG A 17 6.89 -5.35 -14.36
C ARG A 17 6.75 -5.89 -12.94
N LEU A 18 5.53 -5.96 -12.40
CA LEU A 18 5.31 -6.58 -11.10
C LEU A 18 5.63 -8.08 -11.14
N ALA A 19 5.15 -8.81 -12.16
CA ALA A 19 5.41 -10.24 -12.29
C ALA A 19 6.91 -10.57 -12.33
N GLN A 20 7.66 -9.85 -13.17
CA GLN A 20 9.13 -9.99 -13.26
C GLN A 20 9.83 -9.58 -11.97
N GLY A 21 9.32 -8.55 -11.28
CA GLY A 21 9.83 -8.15 -9.99
C GLY A 21 9.65 -9.24 -8.93
N LEU A 22 8.46 -9.87 -8.89
CA LEU A 22 8.14 -10.95 -7.95
C LEU A 22 9.04 -12.16 -8.16
N ILE A 23 9.30 -12.55 -9.42
CA ILE A 23 10.25 -13.63 -9.76
C ILE A 23 11.65 -13.29 -9.23
N LYS A 24 12.13 -12.07 -9.46
CA LYS A 24 13.46 -11.64 -8.98
C LYS A 24 13.55 -11.61 -7.45
N ILE A 25 12.47 -11.26 -6.75
CA ILE A 25 12.40 -11.36 -5.29
C ILE A 25 12.49 -12.83 -4.86
N SER A 26 11.70 -13.74 -5.46
CA SER A 26 11.73 -15.16 -5.10
C SER A 26 13.08 -15.84 -5.37
N GLU A 27 13.86 -15.31 -6.30
CA GLU A 27 15.22 -15.77 -6.62
C GLU A 27 16.31 -15.05 -5.79
N ASN A 28 15.95 -14.22 -4.80
CA ASN A 28 16.86 -13.39 -4.01
C ASN A 28 17.76 -12.44 -4.85
N LYS A 29 17.33 -12.09 -6.07
CA LYS A 29 18.06 -11.16 -6.96
C LYS A 29 17.70 -9.70 -6.72
N LYS A 30 16.60 -9.44 -6.02
CA LYS A 30 16.13 -8.09 -5.63
C LYS A 30 15.43 -8.14 -4.28
N ASN A 31 15.49 -7.02 -3.55
CA ASN A 31 14.81 -6.86 -2.26
C ASN A 31 13.54 -5.98 -2.35
N TYR A 32 13.34 -5.29 -3.48
CA TYR A 32 12.18 -4.41 -3.67
C TYR A 32 11.82 -4.25 -5.15
N ILE A 33 10.58 -3.82 -5.39
CA ILE A 33 10.02 -3.49 -6.70
C ILE A 33 9.47 -2.07 -6.61
N SER A 34 9.83 -1.20 -7.56
CA SER A 34 9.28 0.15 -7.68
C SER A 34 8.47 0.28 -8.96
N LEU A 35 7.24 0.76 -8.84
CA LEU A 35 6.27 0.91 -9.93
C LEU A 35 5.67 2.31 -9.88
N LYS A 36 5.64 2.99 -11.02
CA LYS A 36 4.82 4.19 -11.20
C LYS A 36 3.37 3.74 -11.35
N PHE A 37 2.64 3.68 -10.23
CA PHE A 37 1.30 3.11 -10.20
C PHE A 37 0.19 4.17 -10.22
N ILE A 38 0.42 5.31 -9.56
CA ILE A 38 -0.58 6.36 -9.36
C ILE A 38 -0.28 7.55 -10.28
N SER A 39 -1.31 8.11 -10.93
CA SER A 39 -1.19 9.36 -11.69
C SER A 39 -1.22 10.59 -10.78
N ASN A 40 -0.68 11.72 -11.24
CA ASN A 40 -0.70 12.96 -10.46
C ASN A 40 -2.14 13.40 -10.13
N ASP A 41 -3.07 13.28 -11.09
CA ASP A 41 -4.47 13.65 -10.86
C ASP A 41 -5.14 12.79 -9.79
N PHE A 42 -4.86 11.48 -9.80
CA PHE A 42 -5.38 10.58 -8.77
C PHE A 42 -4.72 10.85 -7.42
N LEU A 43 -3.42 11.15 -7.39
CA LEU A 43 -2.70 11.52 -6.18
C LEU A 43 -3.32 12.77 -5.54
N LEU A 44 -3.65 13.80 -6.33
CA LEU A 44 -4.30 15.02 -5.82
C LEU A 44 -5.69 14.73 -5.22
N LYS A 45 -6.49 13.88 -5.87
CA LYS A 45 -7.79 13.44 -5.34
C LYS A 45 -7.62 12.65 -4.03
N LEU A 46 -6.63 11.76 -3.97
CA LEU A 46 -6.30 10.99 -2.78
C LEU A 46 -5.89 11.92 -1.63
N ILE A 47 -4.97 12.87 -1.87
CA ILE A 47 -4.53 13.86 -0.89
C ILE A 47 -5.73 14.66 -0.35
N LYS A 48 -6.58 15.17 -1.25
CA LYS A 48 -7.77 15.93 -0.88
C LYS A 48 -8.74 15.11 -0.02
N GLN A 49 -8.91 13.82 -0.32
CA GLN A 49 -9.78 12.96 0.49
C GLN A 49 -9.16 12.68 1.86
N VAL A 50 -7.90 12.26 1.92
CA VAL A 50 -7.28 11.88 3.20
C VAL A 50 -7.07 13.08 4.12
N SER A 51 -7.03 14.32 3.60
CA SER A 51 -6.96 15.53 4.42
C SER A 51 -8.23 15.82 5.20
N THR A 52 -9.38 15.21 4.84
CA THR A 52 -10.64 15.39 5.58
C THR A 52 -10.86 14.32 6.65
N PHE A 53 -9.95 13.37 6.79
CA PHE A 53 -10.08 12.32 7.80
C PHE A 53 -9.67 12.81 9.17
N GLU A 54 -10.20 12.17 10.21
CA GLU A 54 -9.77 12.40 11.58
C GLU A 54 -8.46 11.65 11.86
N TYR A 55 -7.52 12.38 12.47
CA TYR A 55 -6.22 11.85 12.87
C TYR A 55 -6.06 11.97 14.38
N ARG A 56 -5.41 10.97 14.97
CA ARG A 56 -4.94 11.02 16.35
C ARG A 56 -3.42 10.94 16.37
N LYS A 57 -2.78 11.49 17.40
CA LYS A 57 -1.35 11.26 17.62
C LYS A 57 -1.09 9.76 17.80
N ALA A 58 -0.06 9.24 17.12
CA ALA A 58 0.42 7.90 17.38
C ALA A 58 1.00 7.82 18.81
N LYS A 59 1.06 6.61 19.37
CA LYS A 59 1.75 6.42 20.65
C LYS A 59 3.24 6.70 20.40
N PRO A 60 3.90 7.55 21.21
CA PRO A 60 5.26 7.99 20.94
C PRO A 60 6.28 6.85 21.00
N VAL A 61 5.96 5.80 21.75
CA VAL A 61 6.76 4.58 21.85
C VAL A 61 5.84 3.37 21.66
N VAL A 62 6.20 2.50 20.71
CA VAL A 62 5.56 1.20 20.49
C VAL A 62 6.62 0.10 20.51
N GLY A 63 6.20 -1.17 20.60
CA GLY A 63 7.04 -2.36 20.92
C GLY A 63 8.52 -2.30 20.52
N ASN A 64 9.40 -2.82 21.38
CA ASN A 64 10.86 -2.71 21.31
C ASN A 64 11.38 -1.26 21.29
N SER A 65 10.72 -0.35 22.02
CA SER A 65 11.14 1.06 22.17
C SER A 65 11.26 1.83 20.84
N VAL A 66 10.46 1.46 19.85
CA VAL A 66 10.43 2.17 18.56
C VAL A 66 9.75 3.51 18.76
N SER A 67 10.54 4.59 18.62
CA SER A 67 10.03 5.96 18.60
C SER A 67 9.28 6.24 17.30
N GLN A 68 8.12 6.87 17.43
CA GLN A 68 7.25 7.24 16.33
C GLN A 68 6.63 8.62 16.59
N ASP A 69 6.78 9.54 15.64
CA ASP A 69 6.27 10.91 15.76
C ASP A 69 5.40 11.31 14.56
N PHE A 70 4.30 10.58 14.37
CA PHE A 70 3.29 10.87 13.34
C PHE A 70 1.86 10.94 13.90
N GLU A 71 0.99 11.57 13.13
CA GLU A 71 -0.45 11.46 13.30
C GLU A 71 -0.97 10.29 12.45
N VAL A 72 -1.97 9.56 12.94
CA VAL A 72 -2.49 8.36 12.28
C VAL A 72 -4.00 8.35 12.21
N CYS A 73 -4.52 7.97 11.04
CA CYS A 73 -5.89 7.53 10.82
C CYS A 73 -5.87 6.00 10.67
N PHE A 74 -6.43 5.29 11.65
CA PHE A 74 -6.48 3.83 11.65
C PHE A 74 -7.68 3.29 12.47
N PRO A 75 -8.50 2.38 11.90
CA PRO A 75 -8.50 2.02 10.48
C PRO A 75 -8.98 3.20 9.63
N ALA A 76 -8.31 3.45 8.51
CA ALA A 76 -8.75 4.48 7.57
C ALA A 76 -10.03 4.02 6.85
N PRO A 77 -11.02 4.90 6.63
CA PRO A 77 -12.22 4.56 5.87
C PRO A 77 -11.89 4.07 4.45
N LYS A 78 -12.27 2.82 4.13
CA LYS A 78 -12.11 2.21 2.80
C LYS A 78 -13.25 2.64 1.88
N ILE A 79 -13.27 3.93 1.53
CA ILE A 79 -14.27 4.56 0.65
C ILE A 79 -13.58 5.43 -0.41
N GLY A 80 -14.27 5.72 -1.51
CA GLY A 80 -13.80 6.67 -2.53
C GLY A 80 -12.42 6.31 -3.10
N CYS A 81 -11.47 7.24 -3.09
CA CYS A 81 -10.12 7.04 -3.63
C CYS A 81 -9.34 5.91 -2.93
N ILE A 82 -9.55 5.73 -1.62
CA ILE A 82 -8.89 4.66 -0.85
C ILE A 82 -9.36 3.28 -1.33
N GLU A 83 -10.67 3.12 -1.48
CA GLU A 83 -11.27 1.88 -1.99
C GLU A 83 -10.77 1.57 -3.41
N ILE A 84 -10.85 2.55 -4.31
CA ILE A 84 -10.38 2.42 -5.70
C ILE A 84 -8.91 2.00 -5.74
N LEU A 85 -8.05 2.66 -4.95
CA LEU A 85 -6.63 2.34 -4.92
C LEU A 85 -6.37 0.93 -4.38
N SER A 86 -7.02 0.56 -3.27
CA SER A 86 -6.86 -0.78 -2.69
C SER A 86 -7.28 -1.88 -3.67
N ASN A 87 -8.43 -1.72 -4.33
CA ASN A 87 -8.94 -2.69 -5.30
C ASN A 87 -8.03 -2.75 -6.54
N ALA A 88 -7.48 -1.61 -6.98
CA ALA A 88 -6.53 -1.57 -8.08
C ALA A 88 -5.22 -2.30 -7.76
N ILE A 89 -4.68 -2.14 -6.54
CA ILE A 89 -3.48 -2.87 -6.11
C ILE A 89 -3.76 -4.37 -6.01
N GLU A 90 -4.87 -4.78 -5.37
CA GLU A 90 -5.28 -6.20 -5.30
C GLU A 90 -5.41 -6.81 -6.71
N ASN A 91 -6.08 -6.11 -7.63
CA ASN A 91 -6.22 -6.53 -9.02
C ASN A 91 -4.88 -6.61 -9.76
N LEU A 92 -3.95 -5.68 -9.53
CA LEU A 92 -2.61 -5.74 -10.10
C LEU A 92 -1.89 -7.01 -9.65
N PHE A 93 -1.92 -7.33 -8.35
CA PHE A 93 -1.33 -8.57 -7.84
C PHE A 93 -1.99 -9.81 -8.44
N ILE A 94 -3.33 -9.88 -8.48
CA ILE A 94 -4.06 -11.00 -9.07
C ILE A 94 -3.66 -11.22 -10.54
N LYS A 95 -3.55 -10.14 -11.33
CA LYS A 95 -3.16 -10.25 -12.74
C LYS A 95 -1.69 -10.67 -12.88
N SER A 96 -0.80 -10.11 -12.07
CA SER A 96 0.64 -10.42 -12.14
C SER A 96 0.97 -11.83 -11.67
N THR A 97 0.35 -12.34 -10.60
CA THR A 97 0.64 -13.68 -10.08
C THR A 97 0.17 -14.78 -11.04
N LYS A 98 -0.90 -14.54 -11.82
CA LYS A 98 -1.35 -15.46 -12.89
C LYS A 98 -0.31 -15.68 -13.99
N LEU A 99 0.66 -14.77 -14.15
CA LEU A 99 1.75 -14.91 -15.13
C LEU A 99 2.92 -15.77 -14.61
N ILE A 100 2.88 -16.18 -13.35
CA ILE A 100 3.98 -16.88 -12.67
C ILE A 100 3.50 -18.29 -12.33
N LYS A 101 4.27 -19.32 -12.71
CA LYS A 101 3.89 -20.73 -12.45
C LYS A 101 3.72 -21.03 -10.95
N ASN A 102 4.63 -20.52 -10.13
CA ASN A 102 4.62 -20.66 -8.66
C ASN A 102 4.84 -19.27 -8.04
N PRO A 103 3.80 -18.43 -7.91
CA PRO A 103 3.97 -17.09 -7.39
C PRO A 103 4.33 -17.12 -5.90
N PRO A 104 5.19 -16.22 -5.41
CA PRO A 104 5.58 -16.16 -3.99
C PRO A 104 4.44 -15.69 -3.07
N ILE A 105 3.34 -15.20 -3.64
CA ILE A 105 2.15 -14.74 -2.92
C ILE A 105 0.93 -15.25 -3.68
N GLN A 106 0.06 -16.01 -3.01
CA GLN A 106 -1.14 -16.60 -3.64
C GLN A 106 -2.36 -15.68 -3.59
N LYS A 107 -2.51 -14.90 -2.52
CA LYS A 107 -3.64 -13.97 -2.32
C LYS A 107 -3.14 -12.66 -1.72
N VAL A 108 -3.56 -11.55 -2.33
CA VAL A 108 -3.34 -10.21 -1.78
C VAL A 108 -4.70 -9.58 -1.49
N GLN A 109 -4.89 -9.18 -0.24
CA GLN A 109 -6.09 -8.49 0.21
C GLN A 109 -5.70 -7.53 1.34
N PHE A 110 -6.17 -6.29 1.26
CA PHE A 110 -6.00 -5.34 2.36
C PHE A 110 -7.07 -5.58 3.42
N ASN A 111 -6.63 -5.96 4.62
CA ASN A 111 -7.51 -6.08 5.79
C ASN A 111 -7.86 -4.69 6.33
N ASP A 112 -6.83 -3.89 6.62
CA ASP A 112 -6.93 -2.53 7.11
C ASP A 112 -5.94 -1.62 6.40
N ILE A 113 -6.24 -0.33 6.38
CA ILE A 113 -5.37 0.70 5.82
C ILE A 113 -5.03 1.69 6.94
N ALA A 114 -3.74 1.96 7.12
CA ALA A 114 -3.26 3.03 7.98
C ALA A 114 -2.78 4.19 7.13
N ILE A 115 -3.23 5.40 7.44
CA ILE A 115 -2.71 6.63 6.84
C ILE A 115 -1.91 7.35 7.92
N GLN A 116 -0.62 7.59 7.64
CA GLN A 116 0.30 8.27 8.53
C GLN A 116 0.61 9.65 7.96
N LYS A 117 0.53 10.67 8.80
CA LYS A 117 0.86 12.06 8.48
C LYS A 117 2.04 12.48 9.34
N TYR A 118 3.16 12.74 8.67
CA TYR A 118 4.39 13.22 9.29
C TYR A 118 4.37 14.76 9.25
N LEU A 119 4.44 15.39 10.43
CA LEU A 119 4.48 16.85 10.53
C LEU A 119 5.88 17.36 10.17
N PRO A 120 6.04 18.66 9.84
CA PRO A 120 7.36 19.25 9.71
C PRO A 120 8.24 18.92 10.93
N TYR A 121 9.51 18.60 10.69
CA TYR A 121 10.49 18.19 11.71
C TYR A 121 10.24 16.84 12.38
N SER A 122 9.28 16.05 11.91
CA SER A 122 9.15 14.65 12.30
C SER A 122 10.43 13.89 11.93
N SER A 123 10.96 13.14 12.90
CA SER A 123 12.09 12.22 12.77
C SER A 123 11.68 10.91 12.10
N GLY A 124 10.38 10.69 11.91
CA GLY A 124 9.81 9.55 11.22
C GLY A 124 9.68 8.32 12.11
N ILE A 125 9.75 7.15 11.49
CA ILE A 125 9.81 5.87 12.21
C ILE A 125 11.26 5.42 12.21
N TYR A 126 11.83 5.24 13.41
CA TYR A 126 13.18 4.69 13.53
C TYR A 126 13.27 3.26 12.96
N LEU A 127 14.48 2.80 12.63
CA LEU A 127 14.71 1.45 12.09
C LEU A 127 14.02 0.41 12.98
N HIS A 128 13.08 -0.34 12.40
CA HIS A 128 12.35 -1.39 13.10
C HIS A 128 12.12 -2.57 12.18
N ILE A 129 12.15 -3.77 12.76
CA ILE A 129 11.73 -4.99 12.06
C ILE A 129 10.21 -5.08 12.22
N ARG A 130 9.47 -5.06 11.12
CA ARG A 130 8.06 -5.45 11.15
C ARG A 130 8.01 -6.97 11.28
N THR A 131 7.69 -7.48 12.48
CA THR A 131 7.37 -8.89 12.65
C THR A 131 6.10 -9.20 11.89
N ILE A 132 6.20 -10.01 10.84
CA ILE A 132 5.04 -10.49 10.09
C ILE A 132 4.39 -11.59 10.93
N LYS A 133 3.36 -11.25 11.71
CA LYS A 133 2.45 -12.27 12.26
C LYS A 133 1.42 -12.58 11.18
N ASN A 134 1.51 -13.80 10.65
CA ASN A 134 0.67 -14.43 9.60
C ASN A 134 1.12 -14.21 8.14
N ILE A 135 2.10 -15.02 7.72
CA ILE A 135 2.10 -15.64 6.38
C ILE A 135 1.69 -17.09 6.62
N TYR A 136 0.47 -17.46 6.24
CA TYR A 136 0.24 -18.87 5.92
C TYR A 136 0.75 -19.05 4.48
N LEU A 137 1.72 -19.95 4.34
CA LEU A 137 2.50 -20.27 3.13
C LEU A 137 1.61 -20.51 1.90
#